data_AF-A0A8H4EWS2-F1
#
_entry.id   AF-A0A8H4EWS2-F1
#
_cell.length_a   1.000
_cell.length_b   1.000
_cell.length_c   1.000
_cell.angle_alpha   90.00
_cell.angle_beta   90.00
_cell.angle_gamma   90.00
#
_symmetry.space_group_name_H-M   'P 1'
#
loop_
_entity.id
_entity.type
_entity.pdbx_description
1 polymer ?
#
loop_
_entity_poly.entity_id
_entity_poly.type
_entity_poly.pdbx_seq_one_letter_code
_entity_poly.pdbx_strand_id
1 'polypeptide(L)'
;MIKTKFIVQCLRFIWVLLILSNEYFVFMFSARNCASSNALFSYTNTPSTSNGRLLLVADPQMTDDNSYNRPWIIMQLSKFYSQLYMKRNYRHLESNVRPTDTVILGDLMDSGRDWDDIKYGFGNGIQRHLVERFEGYFGPTSYTFEKYGHVFVIVDTVSLSASNPVIRNDALHMLESLSSNSTKPRILMTHVPLFRPPQQTCGPQRQSGAHIADRAGYQYQNLVSEELTTFILDKVKPVAVFSGDDHDYCKVVHSFGDNRSAVEITVPTFSMAQGLRYPGVMVLNIEQQGQLTTDLCWLPDQIGLFLRYAYLLVFTMTLLLTWHVFQCAFRNNTNSAGYHLAKEELGVQHIQFKSAKRSMLVPLFYSIRDVAWVGVLAYIICIWIL
;
A
#
# COMPACT_ATOMS: atom_id res chain seq x y z
N MET A 1 42.25 8.80 20.84
CA MET A 1 41.64 7.46 20.63
C MET A 1 40.12 7.59 20.73
N ILE A 2 39.39 7.19 19.68
CA ILE A 2 37.92 7.11 19.72
C ILE A 2 37.54 6.07 20.80
N LYS A 3 36.63 6.43 21.70
CA LYS A 3 36.13 5.50 22.75
C LYS A 3 34.96 4.69 22.18
N THR A 4 34.83 3.42 22.57
CA THR A 4 33.68 2.55 22.18
C THR A 4 32.33 3.22 22.46
N LYS A 5 32.23 3.96 23.58
CA LYS A 5 31.04 4.76 23.91
C LYS A 5 30.65 5.74 22.80
N PHE A 6 31.61 6.40 22.15
CA PHE A 6 31.33 7.34 21.07
C PHE A 6 30.67 6.65 19.88
N ILE A 7 31.24 5.53 19.42
CA ILE A 7 30.70 4.75 18.29
C ILE A 7 29.27 4.27 18.60
N VAL A 8 29.04 3.76 19.82
CA VAL A 8 27.69 3.32 20.24
C VAL A 8 26.70 4.49 20.23
N GLN A 9 27.06 5.69 20.68
CA GLN A 9 26.16 6.83 20.64
C GLN A 9 25.88 7.32 19.21
N CYS A 10 26.87 7.31 18.33
CA CYS A 10 26.66 7.61 16.91
C CYS A 10 25.69 6.62 16.27
N LEU A 11 25.88 5.31 16.50
CA LEU A 11 24.99 4.27 15.98
C LEU A 11 23.57 4.45 16.51
N ARG A 12 23.38 4.71 17.81
CA ARG A 12 22.07 5.00 18.40
C ARG A 12 21.38 6.17 17.70
N PHE A 13 22.10 7.26 17.49
CA PHE A 13 21.55 8.44 16.81
C PHE A 13 21.16 8.13 15.36
N ILE A 14 22.01 7.40 14.62
CA ILE A 14 21.71 6.97 13.24
C ILE A 14 20.47 6.08 13.20
N TRP A 15 20.32 5.14 14.14
CA TRP A 15 19.12 4.30 14.24
C TRP A 15 17.85 5.12 14.49
N VAL A 16 17.89 6.07 15.42
CA VAL A 16 16.74 6.97 15.69
C VAL A 16 16.38 7.77 14.45
N LEU A 17 17.36 8.35 13.76
CA LEU A 17 17.11 9.11 12.53
C LEU A 17 16.52 8.24 11.42
N LEU A 18 17.05 7.03 11.21
CA LEU A 18 16.54 6.11 10.19
C LEU A 18 15.08 5.73 10.51
N ILE A 19 14.79 5.41 11.76
CA ILE A 19 13.43 5.04 12.19
C ILE A 19 12.48 6.22 11.99
N LEU A 20 12.81 7.42 12.47
CA LEU A 20 11.95 8.60 12.26
C LEU A 20 11.74 8.89 10.77
N SER A 21 12.79 8.73 9.97
CA SER A 21 12.71 8.88 8.51
C SER A 21 11.73 7.87 7.90
N ASN A 22 11.95 6.59 8.16
CA ASN A 22 11.20 5.50 7.53
C ASN A 22 9.77 5.40 8.05
N GLU A 23 9.53 5.61 9.34
CA GLU A 23 8.21 5.38 9.96
C GLU A 23 7.29 6.60 9.85
N TYR A 24 7.81 7.80 9.63
CA TYR A 24 7.01 9.04 9.60
C TYR A 24 7.30 9.93 8.40
N PHE A 25 8.54 10.40 8.25
CA PHE A 25 8.82 11.43 7.25
C PHE A 25 8.58 10.95 5.82
N VAL A 26 8.94 9.70 5.49
CA VAL A 26 8.68 9.14 4.15
C VAL A 26 7.19 9.17 3.81
N PHE A 27 6.32 8.71 4.72
CA PHE A 27 4.86 8.72 4.52
C PHE A 27 4.31 10.14 4.42
N MET A 28 4.76 11.03 5.30
CA MET A 28 4.39 12.44 5.31
C MET A 28 4.76 13.14 3.99
N PHE A 29 5.98 12.95 3.49
CA PHE A 29 6.42 13.54 2.22
C PHE A 29 5.65 12.96 1.03
N SER A 30 5.38 11.65 1.02
CA SER A 30 4.56 11.01 -0.02
C SER A 30 3.17 11.66 -0.11
N ALA A 31 2.51 11.86 1.04
CA ALA A 31 1.18 12.48 1.09
C ALA A 31 1.20 13.99 0.74
N ARG A 32 2.26 14.72 1.11
CA ARG A 32 2.41 16.13 0.72
C ARG A 32 2.61 16.29 -0.78
N ASN A 33 3.45 15.45 -1.39
CA ASN A 33 3.68 15.47 -2.82
C ASN A 33 2.39 15.17 -3.59
N CYS A 34 1.57 14.24 -3.08
CA CYS A 34 0.23 13.97 -3.60
C CYS A 34 -0.66 15.23 -3.60
N ALA A 35 -0.72 15.94 -2.47
CA ALA A 35 -1.54 17.15 -2.31
C ALA A 35 -1.11 18.31 -3.23
N SER A 36 0.15 18.32 -3.69
CA SER A 36 0.71 19.35 -4.58
C SER A 36 0.84 18.90 -6.04
N SER A 37 0.38 17.70 -6.39
CA SER A 37 0.61 17.12 -7.72
C SER A 37 -0.23 17.79 -8.82
N ASN A 38 0.23 17.66 -10.06
CA ASN A 38 -0.44 18.18 -11.24
C ASN A 38 -1.38 17.11 -11.83
N ALA A 39 -2.58 17.53 -12.22
CA ALA A 39 -3.61 16.70 -12.84
C ALA A 39 -3.12 15.86 -14.03
N LEU A 40 -3.36 14.53 -13.99
CA LEU A 40 -3.09 13.56 -15.07
C LEU A 40 -4.23 13.41 -16.09
N PHE A 41 -5.40 13.97 -15.76
CA PHE A 41 -6.58 13.98 -16.60
C PHE A 41 -7.35 15.25 -16.30
N SER A 42 -8.00 15.82 -17.32
CA SER A 42 -8.88 16.97 -17.18
C SER A 42 -10.07 16.85 -18.12
N TYR A 43 -11.28 17.00 -17.59
CA TYR A 43 -12.54 17.07 -18.34
C TYR A 43 -13.31 18.30 -17.87
N THR A 44 -13.96 19.05 -18.75
CA THR A 44 -14.71 20.28 -18.40
C THR A 44 -16.18 20.17 -18.81
N ASN A 45 -17.08 20.66 -17.96
CA ASN A 45 -18.51 20.84 -18.24
C ASN A 45 -18.99 22.22 -17.73
N THR A 46 -20.29 22.54 -17.81
CA THR A 46 -20.92 23.80 -17.33
C THR A 46 -21.87 23.59 -16.13
N PRO A 47 -22.17 24.63 -15.34
CA PRO A 47 -21.53 24.92 -14.07
C PRO A 47 -22.04 24.06 -12.88
N SER A 48 -21.10 23.44 -12.16
CA SER A 48 -21.30 22.98 -10.78
C SER A 48 -20.90 24.09 -9.79
N THR A 49 -21.70 24.27 -8.73
CA THR A 49 -21.53 25.30 -7.69
C THR A 49 -20.71 24.83 -6.48
N SER A 50 -20.26 23.57 -6.45
CA SER A 50 -19.55 23.00 -5.30
C SER A 50 -18.30 22.22 -5.71
N ASN A 51 -17.20 22.48 -4.99
CA ASN A 51 -15.94 21.76 -5.18
C ASN A 51 -15.96 20.46 -4.37
N GLY A 52 -15.42 19.39 -4.95
CA GLY A 52 -15.21 18.11 -4.29
C GLY A 52 -13.76 17.66 -4.44
N ARG A 53 -13.21 17.04 -3.40
CA ARG A 53 -11.91 16.35 -3.47
C ARG A 53 -12.07 14.97 -2.89
N LEU A 54 -12.19 13.97 -3.75
CA LEU A 54 -12.44 12.60 -3.35
C LEU A 54 -11.13 11.82 -3.36
N LEU A 55 -10.87 11.07 -2.29
CA LEU A 55 -9.81 10.08 -2.25
C LEU A 55 -10.38 8.74 -2.74
N LEU A 56 -9.84 8.21 -3.83
CA LEU A 56 -10.21 6.91 -4.37
C LEU A 56 -9.16 5.88 -3.96
N VAL A 57 -9.61 4.87 -3.22
CA VAL A 57 -8.79 3.79 -2.67
C VAL A 57 -9.29 2.48 -3.30
N ALA A 58 -8.40 1.66 -3.85
CA ALA A 58 -8.76 0.34 -4.35
C ALA A 58 -7.97 -0.74 -3.60
N ASP A 59 -8.58 -1.93 -3.50
CA ASP A 59 -7.95 -3.16 -3.02
C ASP A 59 -7.15 -2.99 -1.71
N PRO A 60 -7.74 -2.40 -0.64
CA PRO A 60 -7.06 -2.38 0.66
C PRO A 60 -6.84 -3.79 1.20
N GLN A 61 -7.70 -4.76 0.82
CA GLN A 61 -7.60 -6.19 1.13
C GLN A 61 -7.09 -6.43 2.54
N MET A 62 -7.92 -6.01 3.50
CA MET A 62 -7.60 -6.12 4.91
C MET A 62 -7.23 -7.57 5.22
N THR A 63 -5.96 -7.74 5.58
CA THR A 63 -5.34 -9.04 5.80
C THR A 63 -5.89 -9.68 7.07
N ASP A 64 -6.31 -10.93 6.99
CA ASP A 64 -6.81 -11.74 8.10
C ASP A 64 -6.01 -13.05 8.25
N ASP A 65 -6.35 -13.87 9.25
CA ASP A 65 -5.59 -15.07 9.55
C ASP A 65 -5.68 -16.16 8.46
N ASN A 66 -6.60 -16.03 7.50
CA ASN A 66 -6.86 -16.96 6.39
C ASN A 66 -6.44 -16.39 5.02
N SER A 67 -5.91 -15.17 4.98
CA SER A 67 -5.38 -14.52 3.78
C SER A 67 -4.33 -15.36 3.04
N TYR A 68 -3.30 -15.81 3.76
CA TYR A 68 -2.16 -16.49 3.17
C TYR A 68 -1.85 -17.79 3.90
N ASN A 69 -1.48 -18.83 3.14
CA ASN A 69 -0.98 -20.07 3.71
C ASN A 69 0.44 -19.87 4.26
N ARG A 70 0.54 -19.38 5.49
CA ARG A 70 1.80 -19.05 6.18
C ARG A 70 1.78 -19.55 7.62
N PRO A 71 2.95 -19.87 8.21
CA PRO A 71 3.04 -20.15 9.65
C PRO A 71 2.43 -19.01 10.47
N TRP A 72 1.75 -19.35 11.58
CA TRP A 72 0.93 -18.41 12.35
C TRP A 72 1.65 -17.11 12.74
N ILE A 73 2.93 -17.20 13.14
CA ILE A 73 3.74 -16.02 13.52
C ILE A 73 3.94 -15.10 12.32
N ILE A 74 4.26 -15.67 11.16
CA ILE A 74 4.48 -14.92 9.93
C ILE A 74 3.16 -14.30 9.46
N MET A 75 2.04 -15.00 9.65
CA MET A 75 0.71 -14.47 9.36
C MET A 75 0.37 -13.27 10.26
N GLN A 76 0.62 -13.36 11.58
CA GLN A 76 0.42 -12.23 12.49
C GLN A 76 1.30 -11.02 12.13
N LEU A 77 2.56 -11.26 11.75
CA LEU A 77 3.44 -10.18 11.27
C LEU A 77 2.94 -9.58 9.96
N SER A 78 2.49 -10.42 9.02
CA SER A 78 1.95 -9.97 7.73
C SER A 78 0.73 -9.07 7.94
N LYS A 79 -0.20 -9.50 8.80
CA LYS A 79 -1.37 -8.70 9.22
C LYS A 79 -0.96 -7.38 9.86
N PHE A 80 -0.07 -7.43 10.84
CA PHE A 80 0.39 -6.25 11.57
C PHE A 80 1.02 -5.21 10.64
N TYR A 81 1.97 -5.62 9.79
CA TYR A 81 2.69 -4.68 8.91
C TYR A 81 1.81 -4.16 7.77
N SER A 82 0.93 -5.00 7.20
CA SER A 82 -0.05 -4.58 6.19
C SER A 82 -0.98 -3.50 6.75
N GLN A 83 -1.55 -3.72 7.93
CA GLN A 83 -2.43 -2.76 8.60
C GLN A 83 -1.69 -1.48 9.01
N LEU A 84 -0.47 -1.60 9.55
CA LEU A 84 0.34 -0.45 9.94
C LEU A 84 0.69 0.43 8.74
N TYR A 85 1.04 -0.19 7.61
CA TYR A 85 1.33 0.51 6.36
C TYR A 85 0.11 1.32 5.87
N MET A 86 -1.06 0.66 5.78
CA MET A 86 -2.30 1.31 5.36
C MET A 86 -2.71 2.44 6.31
N LYS A 87 -2.65 2.20 7.62
CA LYS A 87 -2.99 3.21 8.65
C LYS A 87 -2.15 4.47 8.51
N ARG A 88 -0.85 4.34 8.30
CA ARG A 88 0.08 5.49 8.15
C ARG A 88 -0.21 6.28 6.89
N ASN A 89 -0.33 5.59 5.76
CA ASN A 89 -0.67 6.23 4.50
C ASN A 89 -1.99 6.98 4.62
N TYR A 90 -3.04 6.34 5.14
CA TYR A 90 -4.36 6.93 5.26
C TYR A 90 -4.35 8.19 6.16
N ARG A 91 -3.70 8.13 7.33
CA ARG A 91 -3.56 9.26 8.26
C ARG A 91 -2.82 10.44 7.64
N HIS A 92 -1.76 10.19 6.87
CA HIS A 92 -1.02 11.25 6.20
C HIS A 92 -1.76 11.81 4.99
N LEU A 93 -2.45 10.97 4.21
CA LEU A 93 -3.30 11.42 3.11
C LEU A 93 -4.44 12.29 3.63
N GLU A 94 -5.15 11.86 4.67
CA GLU A 94 -6.25 12.63 5.26
C GLU A 94 -5.78 14.01 5.73
N SER A 95 -4.67 14.08 6.46
CA SER A 95 -4.18 15.35 7.01
C SER A 95 -3.57 16.32 5.98
N ASN A 96 -2.97 15.81 4.89
CA ASN A 96 -2.27 16.62 3.89
C ASN A 96 -3.09 16.87 2.62
N VAL A 97 -3.76 15.85 2.09
CA VAL A 97 -4.65 15.97 0.92
C VAL A 97 -5.98 16.62 1.31
N ARG A 98 -6.46 16.33 2.53
CA ARG A 98 -7.74 16.80 3.09
C ARG A 98 -8.91 16.51 2.16
N PRO A 99 -9.15 15.22 1.84
CA PRO A 99 -10.27 14.85 1.00
C PRO A 99 -11.59 15.18 1.71
N THR A 100 -12.59 15.59 0.94
CA THR A 100 -13.96 15.78 1.43
C THR A 100 -14.68 14.46 1.61
N ASP A 101 -14.33 13.46 0.81
CA ASP A 101 -14.87 12.09 0.86
C ASP A 101 -13.81 11.08 0.48
N THR A 102 -14.00 9.85 0.94
CA THR A 102 -13.22 8.69 0.48
C THR A 102 -14.17 7.66 -0.13
N VAL A 103 -13.81 7.14 -1.29
CA VAL A 103 -14.51 6.04 -1.95
C VAL A 103 -13.56 4.85 -2.02
N ILE A 104 -14.05 3.67 -1.62
CA ILE A 104 -13.29 2.42 -1.69
C ILE A 104 -13.88 1.55 -2.81
N LEU A 105 -13.06 1.21 -3.80
CA LEU A 105 -13.45 0.53 -5.05
C LEU A 105 -13.33 -0.99 -4.95
N GLY A 106 -13.99 -1.58 -3.96
CA GLY A 106 -14.04 -3.03 -3.77
C GLY A 106 -12.85 -3.63 -3.03
N ASP A 107 -12.85 -4.95 -2.92
CA ASP A 107 -11.82 -5.75 -2.24
C ASP A 107 -11.41 -5.20 -0.87
N LEU A 108 -12.42 -4.91 -0.06
CA LEU A 108 -12.26 -4.43 1.31
C LEU A 108 -11.48 -5.42 2.18
N MET A 109 -11.75 -6.71 2.00
CA MET A 109 -11.20 -7.81 2.79
C MET A 109 -10.51 -8.81 1.84
N ASP A 110 -9.37 -9.35 2.24
CA ASP A 110 -8.58 -10.25 1.39
C ASP A 110 -9.18 -11.66 1.28
N SER A 111 -9.77 -12.19 2.35
CA SER A 111 -10.45 -13.49 2.31
C SER A 111 -11.96 -13.35 2.25
N GLY A 112 -12.51 -12.40 3.03
CA GLY A 112 -13.94 -12.13 3.13
C GLY A 112 -14.82 -13.33 3.53
N ARG A 113 -14.24 -14.45 3.92
CA ARG A 113 -14.97 -15.71 4.04
C ARG A 113 -15.96 -15.68 5.19
N ASP A 114 -16.99 -16.53 5.10
CA ASP A 114 -17.58 -17.05 6.33
C ASP A 114 -16.62 -18.07 6.94
N TRP A 115 -16.71 -18.29 8.26
CA TRP A 115 -15.83 -19.22 8.99
C TRP A 115 -15.94 -20.67 8.48
N ASP A 116 -16.92 -20.96 7.63
CA ASP A 116 -17.18 -22.25 6.97
C ASP A 116 -16.56 -22.38 5.56
N ASP A 117 -15.39 -21.76 5.33
CA ASP A 117 -14.48 -21.95 4.18
C ASP A 117 -14.93 -21.49 2.77
N ILE A 118 -16.16 -21.01 2.57
CA ILE A 118 -16.58 -20.59 1.23
C ILE A 118 -16.11 -19.16 0.92
N LYS A 119 -15.26 -19.03 -0.11
CA LYS A 119 -14.82 -17.74 -0.66
C LYS A 119 -15.99 -16.97 -1.28
N TYR A 120 -15.92 -15.64 -1.24
CA TYR A 120 -16.71 -14.79 -2.15
C TYR A 120 -16.41 -15.23 -3.58
N GLY A 121 -17.43 -15.72 -4.29
CA GLY A 121 -17.29 -16.12 -5.69
C GLY A 121 -17.42 -14.94 -6.63
N PHE A 122 -17.05 -15.15 -7.89
CA PHE A 122 -17.39 -14.26 -8.99
C PHE A 122 -18.62 -14.79 -9.73
N GLY A 123 -19.56 -13.91 -10.10
CA GLY A 123 -20.76 -14.26 -10.84
C GLY A 123 -21.56 -15.39 -10.17
N ASN A 124 -21.65 -16.55 -10.83
CA ASN A 124 -22.41 -17.70 -10.32
C ASN A 124 -21.83 -18.36 -9.07
N GLY A 125 -20.57 -18.06 -8.72
CA GLY A 125 -19.97 -18.54 -7.47
C GLY A 125 -20.41 -17.75 -6.24
N ILE A 126 -21.14 -16.63 -6.41
CA ILE A 126 -21.61 -15.79 -5.31
C ILE A 126 -22.71 -16.52 -4.54
N GLN A 127 -22.65 -16.44 -3.22
CA GLN A 127 -23.71 -16.88 -2.35
C GLN A 127 -24.52 -15.69 -1.84
N ARG A 128 -25.84 -15.71 -2.06
CA ARG A 128 -26.73 -14.59 -1.75
C ARG A 128 -26.66 -14.12 -0.30
N HIS A 129 -26.61 -15.05 0.66
CA HIS A 129 -26.53 -14.70 2.09
C HIS A 129 -25.26 -13.90 2.45
N LEU A 130 -24.15 -14.10 1.71
CA LEU A 130 -22.92 -13.34 1.93
C LEU A 130 -23.03 -11.90 1.40
N VAL A 131 -23.76 -11.71 0.29
CA VAL A 131 -24.11 -10.37 -0.22
C VAL A 131 -25.03 -9.67 0.76
N GLU A 132 -26.08 -10.33 1.24
CA GLU A 132 -27.01 -9.76 2.23
C GLU A 132 -26.32 -9.39 3.54
N ARG A 133 -25.37 -10.23 3.99
CA ARG A 133 -24.51 -9.90 5.14
C ARG A 133 -23.69 -8.65 4.87
N PHE A 134 -23.02 -8.56 3.72
CA PHE A 134 -22.25 -7.39 3.32
C PHE A 134 -23.14 -6.14 3.32
N GLU A 135 -24.32 -6.22 2.70
CA GLU A 135 -25.25 -5.11 2.58
C GLU A 135 -25.84 -4.67 3.92
N GLY A 136 -26.00 -5.60 4.86
CA GLY A 136 -26.40 -5.30 6.23
C GLY A 136 -25.40 -4.42 7.00
N TYR A 137 -24.11 -4.48 6.65
CA TYR A 137 -23.06 -3.66 7.29
C TYR A 137 -22.67 -2.42 6.49
N PHE A 138 -22.55 -2.54 5.17
CA PHE A 138 -22.00 -1.50 4.29
C PHE A 138 -23.06 -0.80 3.43
N GLY A 139 -24.29 -1.30 3.41
CA GLY A 139 -25.34 -0.83 2.50
C GLY A 139 -25.30 -1.54 1.14
N PRO A 140 -26.21 -1.18 0.22
CA PRO A 140 -26.38 -1.86 -1.06
C PRO A 140 -25.09 -1.89 -1.87
N THR A 141 -24.86 -2.98 -2.60
CA THR A 141 -23.67 -3.16 -3.45
C THR A 141 -23.74 -2.37 -4.77
N SER A 142 -24.95 -2.01 -5.20
CA SER A 142 -25.21 -1.18 -6.39
C SER A 142 -26.16 -0.05 -6.05
N TYR A 143 -25.76 1.20 -6.26
CA TYR A 143 -26.55 2.38 -5.91
C TYR A 143 -26.08 3.64 -6.65
N THR A 144 -26.88 4.71 -6.53
CA THR A 144 -26.50 6.04 -7.02
C THR A 144 -26.62 7.07 -5.93
N PHE A 145 -25.80 8.12 -6.02
CA PHE A 145 -25.94 9.30 -5.19
C PHE A 145 -25.51 10.55 -5.95
N GLU A 146 -26.05 11.70 -5.58
CA GLU A 146 -25.72 12.97 -6.21
C GLU A 146 -24.84 13.82 -5.29
N LYS A 147 -23.68 14.23 -5.81
CA LYS A 147 -22.76 15.12 -5.08
C LYS A 147 -21.92 15.92 -6.05
N TYR A 148 -21.53 17.14 -5.67
CA TYR A 148 -20.66 18.01 -6.48
C TYR A 148 -21.16 18.27 -7.90
N GLY A 149 -22.48 18.29 -8.11
CA GLY A 149 -23.09 18.44 -9.44
C GLY A 149 -23.02 17.20 -10.33
N HIS A 150 -22.57 16.06 -9.81
CA HIS A 150 -22.43 14.79 -10.53
C HIS A 150 -23.35 13.73 -9.91
N VAL A 151 -23.70 12.75 -10.73
CA VAL A 151 -24.34 11.51 -10.28
C VAL A 151 -23.26 10.44 -10.23
N PHE A 152 -22.96 9.93 -9.04
CA PHE A 152 -22.07 8.79 -8.87
C PHE A 152 -22.89 7.52 -9.03
N VAL A 153 -22.42 6.61 -9.87
CA VAL A 153 -23.07 5.34 -10.19
C VAL A 153 -22.14 4.22 -9.75
N ILE A 154 -22.48 3.57 -8.65
CA ILE A 154 -21.72 2.46 -8.07
C ILE A 154 -22.36 1.16 -8.55
N VAL A 155 -21.62 0.31 -9.25
CA VAL A 155 -22.13 -0.94 -9.82
C VAL A 155 -21.32 -2.13 -9.32
N ASP A 156 -22.00 -3.10 -8.73
CA ASP A 156 -21.45 -4.42 -8.45
C ASP A 156 -21.38 -5.24 -9.74
N THR A 157 -20.27 -5.07 -10.45
CA THR A 157 -19.99 -5.81 -11.69
C THR A 157 -19.73 -7.30 -11.45
N VAL A 158 -19.40 -7.71 -10.23
CA VAL A 158 -19.18 -9.11 -9.86
C VAL A 158 -20.52 -9.84 -9.83
N SER A 159 -21.51 -9.29 -9.13
CA SER A 159 -22.88 -9.82 -9.11
C SER A 159 -23.58 -9.69 -10.46
N LEU A 160 -23.38 -8.56 -11.15
CA LEU A 160 -23.96 -8.33 -12.49
C LEU A 160 -23.48 -9.36 -13.53
N SER A 161 -22.27 -9.91 -13.35
CA SER A 161 -21.69 -10.94 -14.22
C SER A 161 -22.27 -12.35 -13.98
N ALA A 162 -23.13 -12.54 -12.98
CA ALA A 162 -23.78 -13.82 -12.74
C ALA A 162 -24.83 -14.13 -13.81
N SER A 163 -24.96 -15.40 -14.22
CA SER A 163 -26.11 -15.84 -15.01
C SER A 163 -27.36 -16.07 -14.14
N ASN A 164 -27.17 -16.29 -12.83
CA ASN A 164 -28.26 -16.46 -11.88
C ASN A 164 -28.99 -15.11 -11.63
N PRO A 165 -30.29 -15.00 -11.96
CA PRO A 165 -31.06 -13.77 -11.75
C PRO A 165 -31.12 -13.31 -10.28
N VAL A 166 -31.10 -14.25 -9.32
CA VAL A 166 -31.15 -13.91 -7.88
C VAL A 166 -29.94 -13.09 -7.44
N ILE A 167 -28.81 -13.25 -8.11
CA ILE A 167 -27.57 -12.52 -7.82
C ILE A 167 -27.48 -11.28 -8.72
N ARG A 168 -27.81 -11.42 -10.00
CA ARG A 168 -27.65 -10.37 -11.01
C ARG A 168 -28.66 -9.22 -10.89
N ASN A 169 -29.91 -9.52 -10.51
CA ASN A 169 -31.02 -8.59 -10.74
C ASN A 169 -30.93 -7.29 -9.94
N ASP A 170 -30.32 -7.29 -8.75
CA ASP A 170 -30.22 -6.06 -7.95
C ASP A 170 -29.37 -5.01 -8.67
N ALA A 171 -28.18 -5.40 -9.16
CA ALA A 171 -27.31 -4.54 -9.96
C ALA A 171 -27.96 -4.14 -11.30
N LEU A 172 -28.65 -5.09 -11.96
CA LEU A 172 -29.33 -4.85 -13.22
C LEU A 172 -30.48 -3.84 -13.07
N HIS A 173 -31.33 -4.01 -12.06
CA HIS A 173 -32.46 -3.11 -11.81
C HIS A 173 -31.99 -1.71 -11.41
N MET A 174 -30.88 -1.59 -10.67
CA MET A 174 -30.27 -0.28 -10.40
C MET A 174 -29.87 0.41 -11.71
N LEU A 175 -29.19 -0.29 -12.63
CA LEU A 175 -28.82 0.25 -13.95
C LEU A 175 -30.04 0.60 -14.81
N GLU A 176 -31.08 -0.24 -14.78
CA GLU A 176 -32.33 0.00 -15.52
C GLU A 176 -33.13 1.19 -14.97
N SER A 177 -33.00 1.49 -13.67
CA SER A 177 -33.64 2.63 -13.03
C SER A 177 -33.05 3.98 -13.43
N LEU A 178 -31.88 4.00 -14.08
CA LEU A 178 -31.22 5.23 -14.52
C LEU A 178 -32.05 5.93 -15.61
N SER A 179 -32.54 7.14 -15.29
CA SER A 179 -33.23 7.99 -16.25
C SER A 179 -32.34 8.35 -17.44
N SER A 180 -32.82 8.19 -18.67
CA SER A 180 -32.10 8.61 -19.88
C SER A 180 -31.97 10.14 -20.00
N ASN A 181 -32.78 10.91 -19.26
CA ASN A 181 -32.90 12.36 -19.35
C ASN A 181 -32.20 13.11 -18.20
N SER A 182 -31.22 12.50 -17.52
CA SER A 182 -30.47 13.20 -16.48
C SER A 182 -29.65 14.34 -17.08
N THR A 183 -29.78 15.53 -16.51
CA THR A 183 -29.00 16.72 -16.91
C THR A 183 -27.62 16.77 -16.28
N LYS A 184 -27.33 15.88 -15.30
CA LYS A 184 -26.06 15.85 -14.57
C LYS A 184 -25.10 14.82 -15.18
N PRO A 185 -23.79 15.14 -15.29
CA PRO A 185 -22.78 14.17 -15.72
C PRO A 185 -22.68 13.02 -14.71
N ARG A 186 -22.40 11.82 -15.22
CA ARG A 186 -22.29 10.59 -14.42
C ARG A 186 -20.85 10.13 -14.30
N ILE A 187 -20.46 9.72 -13.10
CA ILE A 187 -19.17 9.06 -12.84
C ILE A 187 -19.47 7.61 -12.47
N LEU A 188 -18.97 6.68 -13.27
CA LEU A 188 -19.13 5.26 -13.03
C LEU A 188 -18.00 4.75 -12.13
N MET A 189 -18.35 3.93 -11.16
CA MET A 189 -17.40 3.26 -10.28
C MET A 189 -17.74 1.78 -10.22
N THR A 190 -16.74 0.96 -10.52
CA THR A 190 -16.83 -0.50 -10.49
C THR A 190 -15.65 -1.03 -9.69
N HIS A 191 -15.72 -2.30 -9.27
CA HIS A 191 -14.53 -2.98 -8.77
C HIS A 191 -13.73 -3.56 -9.93
N VAL A 192 -14.38 -4.38 -10.77
CA VAL A 192 -13.72 -5.03 -11.91
C VAL A 192 -13.61 -4.06 -13.09
N PRO A 193 -12.44 -3.93 -13.72
CA PRO A 193 -12.24 -3.06 -14.87
C PRO A 193 -13.11 -3.43 -16.06
N LEU A 194 -13.50 -2.45 -16.87
CA LEU A 194 -14.30 -2.71 -18.07
C LEU A 194 -13.46 -3.38 -19.16
N PHE A 195 -14.14 -4.11 -20.06
CA PHE A 195 -13.52 -4.82 -21.18
C PHE A 195 -12.60 -3.91 -21.98
N ARG A 196 -11.43 -4.44 -22.36
CA ARG A 196 -10.49 -3.76 -23.26
C ARG A 196 -9.81 -4.79 -24.16
N PRO A 197 -9.48 -4.44 -25.42
CA PRO A 197 -8.76 -5.35 -26.30
C PRO A 197 -7.41 -5.78 -25.69
N PRO A 198 -6.93 -7.01 -25.94
CA PRO A 198 -5.70 -7.52 -25.32
C PRO A 198 -4.44 -6.68 -25.58
N GLN A 199 -4.39 -5.92 -26.67
CA GLN A 199 -3.26 -5.05 -27.03
C GLN A 199 -3.37 -3.64 -26.43
N GLN A 200 -4.48 -3.32 -25.75
CA GLN A 200 -4.72 -2.00 -25.18
C GLN A 200 -3.75 -1.74 -24.02
N THR A 201 -2.83 -0.80 -24.22
CA THR A 201 -1.84 -0.46 -23.19
C THR A 201 -2.42 0.47 -22.13
N CYS A 202 -1.97 0.28 -20.89
CA CYS A 202 -2.39 1.04 -19.70
C CYS A 202 -1.73 2.41 -19.53
N GLY A 203 -0.77 2.75 -20.40
CA GLY A 203 0.01 3.97 -20.31
C GLY A 203 1.28 3.84 -19.44
N PRO A 204 2.10 4.90 -19.39
CA PRO A 204 3.46 4.85 -18.86
C PRO A 204 3.56 4.80 -17.33
N GLN A 205 2.45 5.02 -16.61
CA GLN A 205 2.44 5.00 -15.15
C GLN A 205 2.25 3.59 -14.57
N ARG A 206 1.88 2.60 -15.38
CA ARG A 206 1.77 1.21 -14.92
C ARG A 206 3.15 0.68 -14.49
N GLN A 207 3.23 -0.04 -13.37
CA GLN A 207 4.49 -0.61 -12.87
C GLN A 207 4.83 -1.97 -13.49
N SER A 208 3.83 -2.77 -13.83
CA SER A 208 4.00 -4.18 -14.20
C SER A 208 3.30 -4.54 -15.51
N GLY A 209 4.08 -4.98 -16.50
CA GLY A 209 3.54 -5.29 -17.83
C GLY A 209 2.99 -4.06 -18.57
N ALA A 210 2.45 -4.27 -19.76
CA ALA A 210 1.94 -3.18 -20.61
C ALA A 210 0.41 -3.07 -20.63
N HIS A 211 -0.30 -4.15 -20.34
CA HIS A 211 -1.76 -4.28 -20.46
C HIS A 211 -2.30 -5.21 -19.36
N ILE A 212 -3.61 -5.16 -19.13
CA ILE A 212 -4.33 -6.12 -18.30
C ILE A 212 -4.61 -7.35 -19.15
N ALA A 213 -4.15 -8.52 -18.70
CA ALA A 213 -4.45 -9.76 -19.41
C ALA A 213 -5.89 -10.18 -19.09
N ASP A 214 -6.72 -10.30 -20.13
CA ASP A 214 -8.08 -10.83 -20.00
C ASP A 214 -8.03 -12.32 -19.66
N ARG A 215 -8.14 -12.62 -18.36
CA ARG A 215 -8.12 -13.97 -17.82
C ARG A 215 -9.31 -14.14 -16.88
N ALA A 216 -9.87 -15.33 -16.92
CA ALA A 216 -10.89 -15.78 -16.00
C ALA A 216 -10.52 -17.17 -15.48
N GLY A 217 -10.98 -17.48 -14.28
CA GLY A 217 -10.78 -18.78 -13.66
C GLY A 217 -11.82 -19.08 -12.61
N TYR A 218 -11.49 -20.00 -11.70
CA TYR A 218 -12.41 -20.34 -10.61
C TYR A 218 -12.62 -19.13 -9.69
N GLN A 219 -13.83 -18.56 -9.73
CA GLN A 219 -14.27 -17.45 -8.88
C GLN A 219 -13.52 -16.12 -9.08
N TYR A 220 -12.90 -15.87 -10.23
CA TYR A 220 -12.34 -14.56 -10.56
C TYR A 220 -12.36 -14.30 -12.07
N GLN A 221 -12.37 -13.02 -12.44
CA GLN A 221 -12.28 -12.53 -13.81
C GLN A 221 -11.71 -11.11 -13.83
N ASN A 222 -10.64 -10.89 -14.61
CA ASN A 222 -9.88 -9.64 -14.58
C ASN A 222 -10.57 -8.46 -15.29
N LEU A 223 -11.52 -8.73 -16.17
CA LEU A 223 -12.24 -7.72 -16.96
C LEU A 223 -13.71 -8.09 -17.07
N VAL A 224 -14.62 -7.13 -16.96
CA VAL A 224 -16.04 -7.34 -17.30
C VAL A 224 -16.16 -7.77 -18.76
N SER A 225 -17.16 -8.59 -19.11
CA SER A 225 -17.36 -9.02 -20.49
C SER A 225 -17.64 -7.83 -21.44
N GLU A 226 -17.33 -8.00 -22.72
CA GLU A 226 -17.54 -6.96 -23.74
C GLU A 226 -19.03 -6.57 -23.86
N GLU A 227 -19.94 -7.54 -23.80
CA GLU A 227 -21.39 -7.32 -23.82
C GLU A 227 -21.85 -6.49 -22.63
N LEU A 228 -21.44 -6.86 -21.41
CA LEU A 228 -21.81 -6.12 -20.20
C LEU A 228 -21.16 -4.74 -20.17
N THR A 229 -19.92 -4.61 -20.63
CA THR A 229 -19.23 -3.31 -20.75
C THR A 229 -20.02 -2.37 -21.66
N THR A 230 -20.44 -2.85 -22.83
CA THR A 230 -21.25 -2.08 -23.78
C THR A 230 -22.58 -1.66 -23.15
N PHE A 231 -23.28 -2.61 -22.51
CA PHE A 231 -24.54 -2.35 -21.81
C PHE A 231 -24.40 -1.29 -20.72
N ILE A 232 -23.38 -1.41 -19.86
CA ILE A 232 -23.13 -0.46 -18.76
C ILE A 232 -22.83 0.92 -19.32
N LEU A 233 -21.92 1.03 -20.31
CA LEU A 233 -21.56 2.32 -20.90
C LEU A 233 -22.75 3.01 -21.58
N ASP A 234 -23.58 2.26 -22.31
CA ASP A 234 -24.75 2.83 -23.00
C ASP A 234 -25.88 3.25 -22.04
N LYS A 235 -26.05 2.53 -20.92
CA LYS A 235 -27.03 2.88 -19.88
C LYS A 235 -26.56 4.05 -19.03
N VAL A 236 -25.32 3.99 -18.55
CA VAL A 236 -24.77 4.99 -17.63
C VAL A 236 -24.43 6.27 -18.39
N LYS A 237 -23.83 6.15 -19.58
CA LYS A 237 -23.25 7.26 -20.35
C LYS A 237 -22.28 8.13 -19.52
N PRO A 238 -21.25 7.52 -18.90
CA PRO A 238 -20.39 8.22 -17.96
C PRO A 238 -19.47 9.24 -18.65
N VAL A 239 -19.00 10.23 -17.89
CA VAL A 239 -17.90 11.14 -18.30
C VAL A 239 -16.54 10.64 -17.82
N ALA A 240 -16.52 9.79 -16.79
CA ALA A 240 -15.33 9.14 -16.25
C ALA A 240 -15.72 7.80 -15.60
N VAL A 241 -14.80 6.84 -15.62
CA VAL A 241 -14.92 5.51 -14.99
C VAL A 241 -13.75 5.28 -14.06
N PHE A 242 -14.00 4.75 -12.86
CA PHE A 242 -12.95 4.31 -11.94
C PHE A 242 -13.16 2.85 -11.55
N SER A 243 -12.10 2.05 -11.64
CA SER A 243 -12.11 0.61 -11.29
C SER A 243 -10.99 0.25 -10.32
N GLY A 244 -11.01 -0.96 -9.74
CA GLY A 244 -9.93 -1.58 -8.94
C GLY A 244 -9.49 -2.92 -9.54
N ASP A 245 -9.33 -3.96 -8.70
CA ASP A 245 -9.11 -5.40 -9.02
C ASP A 245 -7.75 -5.75 -9.66
N ASP A 246 -7.29 -5.03 -10.69
CA ASP A 246 -6.00 -5.33 -11.35
C ASP A 246 -4.78 -4.93 -10.50
N HIS A 247 -5.00 -4.24 -9.38
CA HIS A 247 -4.00 -3.77 -8.41
C HIS A 247 -3.00 -2.73 -8.93
N ASP A 248 -2.84 -2.53 -10.24
CA ASP A 248 -1.91 -1.56 -10.84
C ASP A 248 -2.65 -0.48 -11.63
N TYR A 249 -1.98 0.66 -11.83
CA TYR A 249 -2.56 1.77 -12.56
C TYR A 249 -2.79 1.37 -14.02
N CYS A 250 -4.00 1.65 -14.51
CA CYS A 250 -4.30 1.52 -15.94
C CYS A 250 -5.22 2.64 -16.41
N LYS A 251 -4.84 3.32 -17.49
CA LYS A 251 -5.67 4.34 -18.13
C LYS A 251 -6.05 3.91 -19.53
N VAL A 252 -7.34 3.84 -19.81
CA VAL A 252 -7.87 3.53 -21.14
C VAL A 252 -9.02 4.48 -21.50
N VAL A 253 -9.33 4.59 -22.78
CA VAL A 253 -10.46 5.39 -23.29
C VAL A 253 -11.46 4.45 -23.93
N HIS A 254 -12.69 4.46 -23.43
CA HIS A 254 -13.81 3.74 -24.01
C HIS A 254 -14.54 4.63 -24.99
N SER A 255 -14.90 4.08 -26.14
CA SER A 255 -15.81 4.73 -27.10
C SER A 255 -17.13 3.96 -27.09
N PHE A 256 -18.26 4.67 -26.97
CA PHE A 256 -19.58 4.05 -26.85
C PHE A 256 -20.69 4.99 -27.33
N GLY A 257 -21.86 4.44 -27.64
CA GLY A 257 -22.99 5.16 -28.23
C GLY A 257 -22.61 6.03 -29.45
N ASP A 258 -23.37 7.11 -29.65
CA ASP A 258 -23.14 8.08 -30.74
C ASP A 258 -21.94 9.01 -30.42
N ASN A 259 -20.73 8.53 -30.69
CA ASN A 259 -19.48 9.30 -30.63
C ASN A 259 -19.14 9.84 -29.23
N ARG A 260 -19.52 9.13 -28.17
CA ARG A 260 -19.12 9.45 -26.80
C ARG A 260 -17.87 8.69 -26.41
N SER A 261 -17.11 9.27 -25.50
CA SER A 261 -15.97 8.59 -24.89
C SER A 261 -15.88 8.88 -23.40
N ALA A 262 -15.42 7.90 -22.65
CA ALA A 262 -15.09 8.06 -21.23
C ALA A 262 -13.70 7.50 -20.95
N VAL A 263 -12.94 8.21 -20.13
CA VAL A 263 -11.67 7.68 -19.61
C VAL A 263 -11.99 6.76 -18.45
N GLU A 264 -11.45 5.55 -18.50
CA GLU A 264 -11.38 4.67 -17.33
C GLU A 264 -9.99 4.73 -16.71
N ILE A 265 -9.97 4.89 -15.39
CA ILE A 265 -8.76 4.75 -14.57
C ILE A 265 -8.97 3.58 -13.61
N THR A 266 -8.19 2.53 -13.80
CA THR A 266 -8.01 1.48 -12.81
C THR A 266 -7.05 2.00 -11.73
N VAL A 267 -7.59 2.12 -10.51
CA VAL A 267 -6.90 2.66 -9.34
C VAL A 267 -5.96 1.57 -8.81
N PRO A 268 -4.68 1.88 -8.57
CA PRO A 268 -3.76 0.90 -8.00
C PRO A 268 -4.15 0.52 -6.58
N THR A 269 -3.75 -0.68 -6.16
CA THR A 269 -3.95 -1.21 -4.81
C THR A 269 -3.37 -0.27 -3.75
N PHE A 270 -4.12 -0.10 -2.66
CA PHE A 270 -3.67 0.59 -1.47
C PHE A 270 -2.80 -0.31 -0.57
N SER A 271 -2.90 -1.63 -0.75
CA SER A 271 -2.23 -2.61 0.08
C SER A 271 -0.79 -2.85 -0.37
N MET A 272 0.11 -3.00 0.59
CA MET A 272 1.48 -3.43 0.32
C MET A 272 1.60 -4.93 -0.02
N ALA A 273 0.52 -5.69 0.11
CA ALA A 273 0.54 -7.15 0.01
C ALA A 273 0.30 -7.68 -1.41
N GLN A 274 -0.04 -6.81 -2.37
CA GLN A 274 -0.57 -7.19 -3.68
C GLN A 274 0.43 -7.16 -4.82
N GLY A 275 1.71 -7.31 -4.49
CA GLY A 275 2.77 -7.53 -5.48
C GLY A 275 3.29 -6.27 -6.17
N LEU A 276 2.77 -5.09 -5.87
CA LEU A 276 3.33 -3.82 -6.35
C LEU A 276 4.43 -3.27 -5.44
N ARG A 277 5.44 -2.66 -6.08
CA ARG A 277 6.54 -2.00 -5.37
C ARG A 277 6.06 -0.70 -4.71
N TYR A 278 5.24 0.06 -5.43
CA TYR A 278 4.62 1.29 -4.96
C TYR A 278 3.10 1.13 -5.02
N PRO A 279 2.43 0.79 -3.90
CA PRO A 279 0.97 0.91 -3.81
C PRO A 279 0.52 2.35 -4.10
N GLY A 280 -0.76 2.60 -4.36
CA GLY A 280 -1.22 3.92 -4.78
C GLY A 280 -2.64 4.27 -4.35
N VAL A 281 -3.01 5.52 -4.62
CA VAL A 281 -4.39 6.04 -4.57
C VAL A 281 -4.59 7.02 -5.72
N MET A 282 -5.84 7.30 -6.07
CA MET A 282 -6.19 8.42 -6.95
C MET A 282 -6.88 9.52 -6.13
N VAL A 283 -6.56 10.78 -6.42
CA VAL A 283 -7.35 11.93 -5.94
C VAL A 283 -8.18 12.44 -7.10
N LEU A 284 -9.50 12.48 -6.94
CA LEU A 284 -10.43 13.07 -7.90
C LEU A 284 -10.83 14.45 -7.40
N ASN A 285 -10.38 15.49 -8.09
CA ASN A 285 -10.82 16.87 -7.85
C ASN A 285 -11.95 17.22 -8.81
N ILE A 286 -12.98 17.85 -8.26
CA ILE A 286 -14.14 18.37 -8.98
C ILE A 286 -14.16 19.86 -8.68
N GLU A 287 -13.82 20.68 -9.68
CA GLU A 287 -13.72 22.13 -9.52
C GLU A 287 -15.03 22.86 -9.85
N GLN A 288 -15.11 24.13 -9.44
CA GLN A 288 -16.19 25.04 -9.80
C GLN A 288 -16.23 25.15 -11.32
N GLN A 289 -17.41 24.91 -11.91
CA GLN A 289 -17.67 24.65 -13.34
C GLN A 289 -17.85 23.17 -13.68
N GLY A 290 -17.45 22.23 -12.83
CA GLY A 290 -17.58 20.79 -13.10
C GLY A 290 -16.39 20.21 -13.85
N GLN A 291 -15.22 20.87 -13.76
CA GLN A 291 -13.98 20.32 -14.26
C GLN A 291 -13.54 19.15 -13.39
N LEU A 292 -13.33 17.98 -13.98
CA LEU A 292 -12.84 16.77 -13.30
C LEU A 292 -11.35 16.64 -13.57
N THR A 293 -10.54 16.60 -12.52
CA THR A 293 -9.11 16.28 -12.61
C THR A 293 -8.74 15.13 -11.70
N THR A 294 -7.76 14.34 -12.12
CA THR A 294 -7.30 13.20 -11.33
C THR A 294 -5.81 13.22 -11.11
N ASP A 295 -5.38 12.95 -9.89
CA ASP A 295 -3.98 12.85 -9.51
C ASP A 295 -3.67 11.43 -9.05
N LEU A 296 -2.61 10.82 -9.62
CA LEU A 296 -2.10 9.54 -9.16
C LEU A 296 -1.07 9.79 -8.07
N CYS A 297 -1.28 9.18 -6.91
CA CYS A 297 -0.41 9.31 -5.76
C CYS A 297 0.17 7.97 -5.39
N TRP A 298 1.45 7.78 -5.73
CA TRP A 298 2.22 6.64 -5.27
C TRP A 298 2.51 6.74 -3.77
N LEU A 299 2.42 5.60 -3.11
CA LEU A 299 2.69 5.42 -1.70
C LEU A 299 4.12 4.88 -1.51
N PRO A 300 4.67 4.96 -0.29
CA PRO A 300 6.03 4.53 -0.02
C PRO A 300 6.30 3.06 -0.34
N ASP A 301 7.49 2.80 -0.86
CA ASP A 301 8.00 1.45 -1.07
C ASP A 301 8.36 0.77 0.28
N GLN A 302 7.40 0.02 0.82
CA GLN A 302 7.56 -0.64 2.11
C GLN A 302 8.69 -1.69 2.12
N ILE A 303 8.91 -2.39 1.00
CA ILE A 303 10.01 -3.38 0.91
C ILE A 303 11.35 -2.66 0.97
N GLY A 304 11.49 -1.51 0.30
CA GLY A 304 12.66 -0.65 0.37
C GLY A 304 12.93 -0.14 1.78
N LEU A 305 11.90 0.22 2.53
CA LEU A 305 12.03 0.61 3.93
C LEU A 305 12.56 -0.54 4.80
N PHE A 306 12.06 -1.77 4.62
CA PHE A 306 12.59 -2.95 5.30
C PHE A 306 14.05 -3.23 4.95
N LEU A 307 14.44 -3.09 3.68
CA LEU A 307 15.83 -3.26 3.26
C LEU A 307 16.76 -2.23 3.90
N ARG A 308 16.32 -0.98 4.06
CA ARG A 308 17.10 0.05 4.79
C ARG A 308 17.41 -0.37 6.23
N TYR A 309 16.43 -0.95 6.92
CA TYR A 309 16.66 -1.50 8.27
C TYR A 309 17.67 -2.65 8.26
N ALA A 310 17.55 -3.57 7.29
CA ALA A 310 18.48 -4.69 7.14
C ALA A 310 19.91 -4.20 6.87
N TYR A 311 20.09 -3.22 5.97
CA TYR A 311 21.41 -2.65 5.68
C TYR A 311 22.03 -1.98 6.90
N LEU A 312 21.27 -1.17 7.65
CA LEU A 312 21.80 -0.54 8.86
C LEU A 312 22.12 -1.58 9.95
N LEU A 313 21.35 -2.65 10.06
CA LEU A 313 21.65 -3.76 10.97
C LEU A 313 22.97 -4.44 10.61
N VAL A 314 23.17 -4.81 9.35
CA VAL A 314 24.42 -5.43 8.89
C VAL A 314 25.61 -4.47 9.10
N PHE A 315 25.45 -3.20 8.76
CA PHE A 315 26.48 -2.18 9.01
C PHE A 315 26.82 -2.04 10.50
N THR A 316 25.80 -1.99 11.37
CA THR A 316 25.98 -1.90 12.82
C THR A 316 26.76 -3.10 13.36
N MET A 317 26.37 -4.32 12.95
CA MET A 317 26.99 -5.55 13.41
C MET A 317 28.45 -5.68 12.94
N THR A 318 28.71 -5.38 11.67
CA THR A 318 30.06 -5.41 11.10
C THR A 318 30.96 -4.36 11.73
N LEU A 319 30.49 -3.11 11.88
CA LEU A 319 31.26 -2.04 12.52
C LEU A 319 31.62 -2.39 13.96
N LEU A 320 30.66 -2.82 14.78
CA LEU A 320 30.93 -3.18 16.17
C LEU A 320 31.89 -4.39 16.26
N LEU A 321 31.71 -5.41 15.43
CA LEU A 321 32.60 -6.56 15.40
C LEU A 321 34.03 -6.16 15.06
N THR A 322 34.24 -5.45 13.94
CA THR A 322 35.58 -4.99 13.52
C THR A 322 36.24 -4.09 14.56
N TRP A 323 35.46 -3.21 15.21
CA TRP A 323 35.96 -2.34 16.26
C TRP A 323 36.45 -3.12 17.49
N HIS A 324 35.67 -4.09 17.97
CA HIS A 324 36.06 -4.92 19.11
C HIS A 324 37.22 -5.87 18.79
N VAL A 325 37.29 -6.39 17.56
CA VAL A 325 38.46 -7.15 17.08
C VAL A 325 39.72 -6.28 17.09
N PHE A 326 39.63 -5.06 16.54
CA PHE A 326 40.75 -4.11 16.52
C PHE A 326 41.21 -3.75 17.95
N GLN A 327 40.29 -3.47 18.86
CA GLN A 327 40.63 -3.18 20.26
C GLN A 327 41.31 -4.35 20.97
N CYS A 328 40.83 -5.57 20.72
CA CYS A 328 41.44 -6.77 21.28
C CYS A 328 42.86 -6.98 20.75
N ALA A 329 43.06 -6.84 19.43
CA ALA A 329 44.37 -6.96 18.78
C ALA A 329 45.34 -5.87 19.25
N PHE A 330 44.91 -4.61 19.28
CA PHE A 330 45.74 -3.48 19.75
C PHE A 330 46.16 -3.67 21.21
N ARG A 331 45.23 -4.07 22.09
CA ARG A 331 45.56 -4.29 23.51
C ARG A 331 46.51 -5.47 23.71
N ASN A 332 46.37 -6.53 22.91
CA ASN A 332 47.32 -7.65 22.94
C ASN A 332 48.72 -7.21 22.49
N ASN A 333 48.82 -6.41 21.42
CA ASN A 333 50.09 -5.86 20.95
C ASN A 333 50.74 -4.94 21.99
N THR A 334 49.98 -4.02 22.61
CA THR A 334 50.52 -3.14 23.66
C THR A 334 50.96 -3.91 24.90
N ASN A 335 50.22 -4.95 25.30
CA ASN A 335 50.60 -5.82 26.41
C ASN A 335 51.89 -6.59 26.10
N SER A 336 52.05 -7.08 24.86
CA SER A 336 53.27 -7.74 24.39
C SER A 336 54.46 -6.79 24.39
N ALA A 337 54.30 -5.57 23.86
CA ALA A 337 55.36 -4.56 23.84
C ALA A 337 55.78 -4.11 25.25
N GLY A 338 54.82 -3.87 26.14
CA GLY A 338 55.10 -3.54 27.55
C GLY A 338 55.79 -4.68 28.30
N TYR A 339 55.47 -5.94 27.98
CA TYR A 339 56.17 -7.09 28.52
C TYR A 339 57.64 -7.14 28.09
N HIS A 340 57.93 -6.90 26.81
CA HIS A 340 59.31 -6.90 26.31
C HIS A 340 60.16 -5.82 26.99
N LEU A 341 59.62 -4.61 27.14
CA LEU A 341 60.29 -3.51 27.83
C LEU A 341 60.53 -3.82 29.32
N ALA A 342 59.52 -4.34 30.03
CA ALA A 342 59.66 -4.70 31.43
C ALA A 342 60.66 -5.85 31.66
N LYS A 343 60.74 -6.80 30.72
CA LYS A 343 61.74 -7.89 30.77
C LYS A 343 63.16 -7.36 30.61
N GLU A 344 63.35 -6.36 29.75
CA GLU A 344 64.64 -5.73 29.47
C GLU A 344 65.11 -4.83 30.64
N GLU A 345 64.19 -4.07 31.26
CA GLU A 345 64.54 -3.17 32.38
C GLU A 345 64.73 -3.89 33.73
N LEU A 346 63.93 -4.92 34.03
CA LEU A 346 63.91 -5.53 35.38
C LEU A 346 64.72 -6.83 35.50
N GLY A 347 65.28 -7.36 34.40
CA GLY A 347 66.15 -8.55 34.43
C GLY A 347 65.51 -9.83 34.96
N VAL A 348 64.18 -9.88 35.10
CA VAL A 348 63.48 -11.02 35.73
C VAL A 348 63.28 -12.15 34.73
N GLN A 349 63.96 -13.28 34.93
CA GLN A 349 63.88 -14.44 34.03
C GLN A 349 62.58 -15.26 34.13
N HIS A 350 61.83 -15.15 35.24
CA HIS A 350 60.61 -15.94 35.44
C HIS A 350 59.47 -15.14 36.08
N ILE A 351 58.63 -14.54 35.24
CA ILE A 351 57.28 -14.13 35.64
C ILE A 351 56.30 -14.89 34.76
N GLN A 352 55.60 -15.88 35.33
CA GLN A 352 54.45 -16.51 34.67
C GLN A 352 53.21 -15.63 34.86
N PHE A 353 52.99 -14.68 33.94
CA PHE A 353 51.67 -14.06 33.81
C PHE A 353 50.75 -14.98 33.03
N LYS A 354 49.71 -15.53 33.69
CA LYS A 354 48.55 -16.07 32.98
C LYS A 354 47.94 -14.90 32.20
N SER A 355 48.19 -14.83 30.89
CA SER A 355 47.45 -13.96 29.99
C SER A 355 45.98 -14.35 30.11
N ALA A 356 45.20 -13.58 30.87
CA ALA A 356 43.77 -13.77 30.92
C ALA A 356 43.25 -13.55 29.50
N LYS A 357 42.92 -14.64 28.78
CA LYS A 357 42.15 -14.60 27.53
C LYS A 357 40.82 -13.89 27.83
N ARG A 358 40.83 -12.57 27.84
CA ARG A 358 39.63 -11.76 28.06
C ARG A 358 38.81 -11.84 26.79
N SER A 359 37.63 -12.43 26.92
CA SER A 359 36.68 -12.60 25.82
C SER A 359 36.27 -11.24 25.25
N MET A 360 36.46 -11.07 23.94
CA MET A 360 35.95 -9.93 23.16
C MET A 360 34.41 -9.93 23.11
N LEU A 361 33.79 -11.11 23.26
CA LEU A 361 32.36 -11.28 23.03
C LEU A 361 31.51 -10.50 24.03
N VAL A 362 31.89 -10.46 25.30
CA VAL A 362 31.10 -9.79 26.34
C VAL A 362 30.95 -8.27 26.08
N PRO A 363 32.04 -7.50 25.84
CA PRO A 363 31.94 -6.09 25.44
C PRO A 363 31.17 -5.86 24.14
N LEU A 364 31.30 -6.77 23.18
CA LEU A 364 30.56 -6.71 21.90
C LEU A 364 29.06 -6.86 22.15
N PHE A 365 28.63 -7.86 22.92
CA PHE A 365 27.23 -8.08 23.27
C PHE A 365 26.62 -6.88 24.00
N TYR A 366 27.34 -6.28 24.94
CA TYR A 366 26.88 -5.05 25.60
C TYR A 366 26.68 -3.91 24.60
N SER A 367 27.61 -3.73 23.66
CA SER A 367 27.50 -2.68 22.64
C SER A 367 26.31 -2.90 21.70
N ILE A 368 26.08 -4.15 21.28
CA ILE A 368 24.94 -4.53 20.43
C ILE A 368 23.62 -4.26 21.16
N ARG A 369 23.48 -4.79 22.38
CA ARG A 369 22.28 -4.61 23.21
C ARG A 369 21.98 -3.12 23.43
N ASP A 370 23.02 -2.34 23.71
CA ASP A 370 22.92 -0.92 23.99
C ASP A 370 22.46 -0.11 22.78
N VAL A 371 22.84 -0.49 21.55
CA VAL A 371 22.32 0.12 20.31
C VAL A 371 20.89 -0.37 20.03
N ALA A 372 20.67 -1.69 20.13
CA ALA A 372 19.39 -2.32 19.85
C ALA A 372 18.27 -1.77 20.72
N TRP A 373 18.52 -1.54 22.03
CA TRP A 373 17.48 -1.03 22.92
C TRP A 373 16.95 0.34 22.53
N VAL A 374 17.82 1.23 22.07
CA VAL A 374 17.40 2.56 21.59
C VAL A 374 16.62 2.44 20.29
N GLY A 375 17.06 1.59 19.36
CA GLY A 375 16.34 1.33 18.11
C GLY A 375 14.94 0.77 18.37
N VAL A 376 14.81 -0.24 19.21
CA VAL A 376 13.52 -0.86 19.56
C VAL A 376 12.60 0.17 20.23
N LEU A 377 13.11 0.93 21.20
CA LEU A 377 12.31 1.95 21.88
C LEU A 377 11.81 3.03 20.90
N ALA A 378 12.69 3.53 20.03
CA ALA A 378 12.33 4.53 19.01
C ALA A 378 11.26 3.98 18.05
N TYR A 379 11.39 2.73 17.63
CA TYR A 379 10.43 2.07 16.75
C TYR A 379 9.06 1.89 17.41
N ILE A 380 9.03 1.44 18.67
CA ILE A 380 7.79 1.35 19.47
C ILE A 380 7.13 2.72 19.60
N ILE A 381 7.90 3.76 19.93
CA ILE A 381 7.39 5.14 20.00
C ILE A 381 6.74 5.55 18.66
N CYS A 382 7.37 5.24 17.53
CA CYS A 382 6.83 5.56 16.20
C CYS A 382 5.59 4.74 15.81
N ILE A 383 5.34 3.59 16.43
CA ILE A 383 4.09 2.83 16.21
C ILE A 383 2.93 3.45 16.98
N TRP A 384 3.18 3.93 18.21
CA TRP A 384 2.12 4.38 19.13
C TRP A 384 1.79 5.86 19.03
N ILE A 385 2.77 6.72 18.73
CA ILE A 385 2.60 8.18 18.74
C ILE A 385 2.29 8.75 17.35
N LEU A 386 2.82 8.12 16.29
CA LEU A 386 2.81 8.64 14.93
C LEU A 386 1.83 7.84 14.06
#